data_AF-A0A7J2Z0G8-F1
#
_entry.id   AF-A0A7J2Z0G8-F1
#
_cell.length_a   1.000
_cell.length_b   1.000
_cell.length_c   1.000
_cell.angle_alpha   90.00
_cell.angle_beta   90.00
_cell.angle_gamma   90.00
#
_symmetry.space_group_name_H-M   'P 1'
#
loop_
_entity.id
_entity.type
_entity.pdbx_description
1 polymer ?
#
loop_
_entity_poly.entity_id
_entity_poly.type
_entity_poly.pdbx_seq_one_letter_code
_entity_poly.pdbx_strand_id
1 'polypeptide(L)'
;MGNWQMHSLIGIILGVLCILLNSGLDQNSLYAATIATILGALIPDIDHKKSKIRNVFRSLIFIVFLFLLYLVVSNYFKINVDLSLLASENIVVLFLLFAILVFASSILTSLVESFIPKHRGPVHRIFAALLYSIIVFSLGVVLGFEGGGIIALWGFIGYLSHIFLDILI
;
A
#
# COMPACT_ATOMS: atom_id res chain seq x y z
N MET A 1 18.99 -13.21 -1.57
CA MET A 1 17.65 -13.27 -0.94
C MET A 1 17.34 -11.86 -0.48
N GLY A 2 16.27 -11.21 -0.96
CA GLY A 2 15.95 -9.84 -0.54
C GLY A 2 15.74 -9.78 0.97
N ASN A 3 16.59 -9.05 1.68
CA ASN A 3 16.58 -8.99 3.13
C ASN A 3 15.59 -7.91 3.58
N TRP A 4 14.30 -8.12 3.30
CA TRP A 4 13.22 -7.17 3.62
C TRP A 4 13.22 -6.75 5.11
N GLN A 5 13.77 -7.59 5.99
CA GLN A 5 13.97 -7.29 7.41
C GLN A 5 14.95 -6.13 7.61
N MET A 6 16.03 -6.07 6.83
CA MET A 6 16.98 -4.97 6.85
C MET A 6 16.37 -3.68 6.29
N HIS A 7 15.61 -3.75 5.19
CA HIS A 7 14.87 -2.60 4.68
C HIS A 7 13.88 -2.06 5.72
N SER A 8 13.16 -2.96 6.41
CA SER A 8 12.24 -2.60 7.50
C SER A 8 12.97 -1.94 8.66
N LEU A 9 14.11 -2.50 9.07
CA LEU A 9 14.90 -1.97 10.18
C LEU A 9 15.42 -0.57 9.86
N ILE A 10 16.00 -0.36 8.67
CA ILE A 10 16.48 0.96 8.25
C ILE A 10 15.32 1.95 8.14
N GLY A 11 14.18 1.53 7.58
CA GLY A 11 12.97 2.36 7.53
C GLY A 11 12.50 2.82 8.92
N ILE A 12 12.51 1.93 9.91
CA ILE A 12 12.18 2.27 11.31
C ILE A 12 13.19 3.25 11.90
N ILE A 13 14.50 3.01 11.72
CA ILE A 13 15.55 3.90 12.21
C ILE A 13 15.39 5.30 11.61
N LEU A 14 15.16 5.39 10.29
CA LEU A 14 14.91 6.65 9.61
C LEU A 14 13.61 7.32 10.06
N GLY A 15 12.57 6.55 10.35
CA GLY A 15 11.33 7.06 10.94
C GLY A 15 11.54 7.68 12.32
N VAL A 16 12.37 7.07 13.17
CA VAL A 16 12.75 7.65 14.47
C VAL A 16 13.57 8.93 14.27
N LEU A 17 14.52 8.93 13.34
CA LEU A 17 15.29 10.14 13.00
C LEU A 17 14.38 11.26 12.45
N CYS A 18 13.38 10.92 11.64
CA CYS A 18 12.37 11.87 11.17
C CYS A 18 11.67 12.58 12.34
N ILE A 19 11.24 11.81 13.34
CA ILE A 19 10.61 12.34 14.56
C ILE A 19 11.56 13.30 15.30
N LEU A 20 12.79 12.85 15.55
CA LEU A 20 13.76 13.62 16.33
C LEU A 20 14.19 14.93 15.65
N LEU A 21 14.36 14.90 14.32
CA LEU A 21 14.83 16.06 13.55
C LEU A 21 13.72 17.05 13.18
N ASN A 22 12.45 16.69 13.35
CA ASN A 22 11.30 17.50 12.92
C ASN A 22 10.28 17.67 14.05
N SER A 23 10.73 17.72 15.30
CA SER A 23 9.88 17.86 16.49
C SER A 23 9.06 19.16 16.55
N GLY A 24 9.35 20.12 15.66
CA GLY A 24 8.59 21.37 15.51
C GLY A 24 7.40 21.27 14.56
N LEU A 25 7.20 20.14 13.86
CA LEU A 25 6.00 19.90 13.06
C LEU A 25 4.79 19.62 13.94
N ASP A 26 3.60 19.91 13.42
CA ASP A 26 2.38 19.41 14.01
C ASP A 26 2.39 17.87 14.04
N GLN A 27 1.72 17.31 15.04
CA GLN A 27 1.72 15.88 15.32
C GLN A 27 1.24 15.04 14.11
N ASN A 28 0.27 15.53 13.35
CA ASN A 28 -0.28 14.80 12.22
C ASN A 28 0.71 14.78 11.05
N SER A 29 1.36 15.90 10.73
CA SER A 29 2.42 15.94 9.72
C SER A 29 3.62 15.09 10.12
N LEU A 30 3.98 15.05 11.40
CA LEU A 30 5.07 14.21 11.90
C LEU A 30 4.77 12.71 11.73
N TYR A 31 3.54 12.30 12.05
CA TYR A 31 3.07 10.93 11.81
C TYR A 31 3.05 10.60 10.32
N ALA A 32 2.53 11.50 9.49
CA ALA A 32 2.51 11.32 8.04
C ALA A 32 3.93 11.17 7.46
N ALA A 33 4.89 12.01 7.89
CA ALA A 33 6.28 11.93 7.46
C ALA A 33 6.96 10.62 7.88
N THR A 34 6.70 10.18 9.13
CA THR A 34 7.23 8.91 9.66
C THR A 34 6.69 7.73 8.86
N ILE A 35 5.37 7.69 8.61
CA ILE A 35 4.72 6.65 7.82
C ILE A 35 5.27 6.66 6.38
N ALA A 36 5.36 7.83 5.74
CA ALA A 36 5.91 7.96 4.40
C ALA A 36 7.37 7.46 4.33
N THR A 37 8.18 7.71 5.36
CA THR A 37 9.56 7.20 5.43
C THR A 37 9.60 5.68 5.45
N ILE A 38 8.85 5.07 6.37
CA ILE A 38 8.81 3.61 6.56
C ILE A 38 8.25 2.93 5.30
N LEU A 39 7.17 3.47 4.74
CA LEU A 39 6.58 2.96 3.50
C LEU A 39 7.53 3.14 2.32
N GLY A 40 8.20 4.28 2.20
CA GLY A 40 9.21 4.52 1.16
C GLY A 40 10.29 3.45 1.18
N ALA A 41 10.78 3.06 2.36
CA ALA A 41 11.78 2.01 2.51
C ALA A 41 11.28 0.59 2.17
N LEU A 42 9.96 0.35 2.17
CA LEU A 42 9.35 -0.98 1.99
C LEU A 42 8.65 -1.17 0.66
N ILE A 43 8.09 -0.12 0.06
CA ILE A 43 7.35 -0.17 -1.20
C ILE A 43 8.13 -0.86 -2.33
N PRO A 44 9.45 -0.65 -2.50
CA PRO A 44 10.16 -1.31 -3.59
C PRO A 44 10.12 -2.84 -3.50
N ASP A 45 10.07 -3.40 -2.29
CA ASP A 45 10.02 -4.86 -2.06
C ASP A 45 8.70 -5.50 -2.54
N ILE A 46 7.69 -4.74 -2.97
CA ILE A 46 6.45 -5.27 -3.59
C ILE A 46 6.77 -6.11 -4.84
N ASP A 47 7.85 -5.80 -5.56
CA ASP A 47 8.23 -6.52 -6.77
C ASP A 47 8.84 -7.92 -6.49
N HIS A 48 9.32 -8.16 -5.26
CA HIS A 48 9.96 -9.41 -4.88
C HIS A 48 8.92 -10.50 -4.52
N LYS A 49 8.86 -11.57 -5.32
CA LYS A 49 7.85 -12.66 -5.20
C LYS A 49 7.73 -13.29 -3.81
N LYS A 50 8.82 -13.31 -3.03
CA LYS A 50 8.84 -13.93 -1.69
C LYS A 50 8.80 -12.90 -0.55
N SER A 51 8.65 -11.60 -0.83
CA SER A 51 8.61 -10.60 0.24
C SER A 51 7.27 -10.66 0.99
N LYS A 52 7.31 -10.38 2.30
CA LYS A 52 6.08 -10.23 3.09
C LYS A 52 5.27 -9.01 2.62
N ILE A 53 5.95 -7.95 2.19
CA ILE A 53 5.33 -6.73 1.69
C ILE A 53 4.47 -7.02 0.45
N ARG A 54 4.94 -7.85 -0.48
CA ARG A 54 4.14 -8.28 -1.63
C ARG A 54 2.88 -9.02 -1.21
N ASN A 55 2.95 -9.91 -0.22
CA ASN A 55 1.77 -10.62 0.27
C ASN A 55 0.75 -9.65 0.90
N VAL A 56 1.21 -8.68 1.70
CA VAL A 56 0.34 -7.63 2.26
C VAL A 56 -0.31 -6.82 1.14
N PHE A 57 0.46 -6.39 0.15
CA PHE A 57 -0.04 -5.65 -1.01
C PHE A 57 -1.09 -6.45 -1.80
N ARG A 58 -0.83 -7.74 -2.05
CA ARG A 58 -1.77 -8.65 -2.71
C ARG A 58 -3.08 -8.78 -1.93
N SER A 59 -3.01 -8.95 -0.61
CA SER A 59 -4.19 -9.01 0.26
C SER A 59 -4.98 -7.70 0.24
N LEU A 60 -4.30 -6.55 0.26
CA LEU A 60 -4.94 -5.24 0.18
C LEU A 60 -5.68 -5.05 -1.15
N ILE A 61 -5.03 -5.36 -2.28
CA ILE A 61 -5.66 -5.29 -3.61
C ILE A 61 -6.90 -6.20 -3.66
N PHE A 62 -6.78 -7.43 -3.15
CA PHE A 62 -7.90 -8.37 -3.11
C PHE A 62 -9.08 -7.83 -2.29
N ILE A 63 -8.83 -7.26 -1.12
CA ILE A 63 -9.88 -6.67 -0.28
C ILE A 63 -10.53 -5.47 -0.97
N VAL A 64 -9.72 -4.59 -1.57
CA VAL A 64 -10.21 -3.42 -2.33
C VAL A 64 -11.08 -3.86 -3.50
N PHE A 65 -10.64 -4.82 -4.32
CA PHE A 65 -11.46 -5.32 -5.42
C PHE A 65 -12.72 -6.03 -4.95
N LEU A 66 -12.65 -6.82 -3.87
CA LEU A 66 -13.82 -7.46 -3.29
C LEU A 66 -14.86 -6.41 -2.86
N PHE A 67 -14.41 -5.36 -2.17
CA PHE A 67 -15.27 -4.27 -1.74
C PHE A 67 -15.85 -3.47 -2.92
N LEU A 68 -15.04 -3.13 -3.91
CA LEU A 68 -15.50 -2.40 -5.10
C LEU A 68 -16.50 -3.23 -5.93
N LEU A 69 -16.22 -4.51 -6.14
CA LEU A 69 -17.15 -5.42 -6.82
C LEU A 69 -18.46 -5.54 -6.06
N TYR A 70 -18.41 -5.67 -4.72
CA TYR A 70 -19.59 -5.64 -3.88
C TYR A 70 -20.40 -4.37 -4.11
N LEU A 71 -19.78 -3.18 -4.06
CA LEU A 71 -20.47 -1.90 -4.29
C LEU A 71 -21.10 -1.81 -5.69
N VAL A 72 -20.39 -2.26 -6.72
CA VAL A 72 -20.91 -2.26 -8.10
C VAL A 72 -22.13 -3.16 -8.23
N VAL A 73 -22.04 -4.39 -7.72
CA VAL A 73 -23.12 -5.38 -7.76
C VAL A 73 -24.30 -4.94 -6.91
N SER A 74 -24.06 -4.44 -5.69
CA SER A 74 -25.12 -3.97 -4.80
C SER A 74 -25.88 -2.80 -5.40
N ASN A 75 -25.18 -1.85 -6.02
CA ASN A 75 -25.82 -0.72 -6.69
C ASN A 75 -26.57 -1.14 -7.96
N TYR A 76 -26.00 -2.01 -8.78
CA TYR A 76 -26.62 -2.45 -10.03
C TYR A 76 -27.89 -3.27 -9.80
N PHE A 77 -27.85 -4.22 -8.87
CA PHE A 77 -28.98 -5.09 -8.54
C PHE A 77 -29.87 -4.54 -7.42
N LYS A 78 -29.55 -3.37 -6.85
CA LYS A 78 -30.22 -2.77 -5.68
C LYS A 78 -30.30 -3.73 -4.49
N ILE A 79 -29.24 -4.50 -4.28
CA ILE A 79 -29.15 -5.47 -3.18
C ILE A 79 -28.83 -4.71 -1.90
N ASN A 80 -29.75 -4.78 -0.94
CA ASN A 80 -29.50 -4.40 0.45
C ASN A 80 -29.27 -5.68 1.26
N VAL A 81 -28.06 -5.86 1.79
CA VAL A 81 -27.75 -7.00 2.66
C VAL A 81 -28.34 -6.70 4.04
N ASP A 82 -29.52 -7.24 4.31
CA ASP A 82 -30.09 -7.29 5.65
C ASP A 82 -29.61 -8.57 6.36
N LEU A 83 -29.19 -8.45 7.62
CA LEU A 83 -28.83 -9.58 8.48
C LEU A 83 -29.97 -10.59 8.63
N SER A 84 -31.23 -10.15 8.49
CA SER A 84 -32.40 -11.04 8.50
C SER A 84 -32.39 -12.08 7.36
N LEU A 85 -31.71 -11.80 6.25
CA LEU A 85 -31.57 -12.72 5.12
C LEU A 85 -30.70 -13.93 5.43
N LEU A 86 -29.83 -13.85 6.45
CA LEU A 86 -29.03 -14.99 6.90
C LEU A 86 -29.87 -16.11 7.53
N ALA A 87 -31.09 -15.80 7.98
CA ALA A 87 -32.04 -16.79 8.49
C ALA A 87 -33.06 -17.26 7.44
N SER A 88 -32.97 -16.76 6.20
CA SER A 88 -33.92 -17.03 5.13
C SER A 88 -33.48 -18.17 4.21
N GLU A 89 -34.42 -18.73 3.44
CA GLU A 89 -34.13 -19.71 2.38
C GLU A 89 -33.17 -19.19 1.30
N ASN A 90 -32.96 -17.86 1.23
CA ASN A 90 -32.07 -17.22 0.28
C ASN A 90 -30.58 -17.24 0.69
N ILE A 91 -30.24 -17.86 1.83
CA ILE A 91 -28.85 -17.93 2.31
C ILE A 91 -27.91 -18.58 1.29
N VAL A 92 -28.39 -19.58 0.55
CA VAL A 92 -27.61 -20.27 -0.50
C VAL A 92 -27.26 -19.30 -1.63
N VAL A 93 -28.19 -18.45 -2.04
CA VAL A 93 -27.97 -17.44 -3.09
C VAL A 93 -26.96 -16.40 -2.62
N LEU A 94 -27.03 -15.98 -1.36
CA LEU A 94 -26.06 -15.03 -0.79
C LEU A 94 -24.64 -15.62 -0.74
N PHE A 95 -24.49 -16.89 -0.32
CA PHE A 95 -23.20 -17.58 -0.35
C PHE A 95 -22.67 -17.74 -1.77
N LEU A 96 -23.52 -18.07 -2.74
CA LEU A 96 -23.12 -18.18 -4.14
C LEU A 96 -22.64 -16.82 -4.67
N LEU A 97 -23.35 -15.73 -4.38
CA LEU A 97 -22.94 -14.38 -4.75
C LEU A 97 -21.60 -14.01 -4.12
N PHE A 98 -21.42 -14.28 -2.83
CA PHE A 98 -20.16 -14.05 -2.14
C PHE A 98 -19.01 -14.85 -2.77
N ALA A 99 -19.23 -16.12 -3.08
CA ALA A 99 -18.24 -16.96 -3.74
C ALA A 99 -17.84 -16.42 -5.13
N ILE A 100 -18.80 -15.93 -5.92
CA ILE A 100 -18.54 -15.29 -7.21
C ILE A 100 -17.71 -14.02 -7.03
N LEU A 101 -18.04 -13.17 -6.05
CA LEU A 101 -17.29 -11.94 -5.76
C LEU A 101 -15.85 -12.24 -5.33
N VAL A 102 -15.65 -13.23 -4.45
CA VAL A 102 -14.32 -13.70 -4.04
C VAL A 102 -13.53 -14.22 -5.23
N PHE A 103 -14.14 -15.06 -6.07
CA PHE A 103 -13.49 -15.59 -7.26
C PHE A 103 -13.10 -14.47 -8.25
N ALA A 104 -14.01 -13.56 -8.56
CA ALA A 104 -13.75 -12.43 -9.44
C ALA A 104 -12.63 -11.52 -8.89
N SER A 105 -12.65 -11.20 -7.59
CA SER A 105 -11.58 -10.43 -6.95
C SER A 105 -10.23 -11.14 -7.04
N SER A 106 -10.20 -12.47 -6.89
CA SER A 106 -8.96 -13.25 -7.02
C SER A 106 -8.37 -13.20 -8.43
N ILE A 107 -9.22 -13.22 -9.46
CA ILE A 107 -8.79 -13.06 -10.86
C ILE A 107 -8.21 -11.66 -11.08
N LEU A 108 -8.94 -10.61 -10.68
CA LEU A 108 -8.48 -9.23 -10.84
C LEU A 108 -7.15 -8.98 -10.10
N THR A 109 -7.02 -9.52 -8.89
CA THR A 109 -5.76 -9.45 -8.14
C THR A 109 -4.62 -10.14 -8.89
N SER A 110 -4.87 -11.33 -9.45
CA SER A 110 -3.87 -12.06 -10.24
C SER A 110 -3.48 -11.32 -11.53
N LEU A 111 -4.43 -10.62 -12.16
CA LEU A 111 -4.16 -9.75 -13.30
C LEU A 111 -3.25 -8.58 -12.90
N VAL A 112 -3.53 -7.89 -11.80
CA VAL A 112 -2.64 -6.83 -11.29
C VAL A 112 -1.25 -7.37 -11.00
N GLU A 113 -1.14 -8.54 -10.37
CA GLU A 113 0.16 -9.18 -10.10
C GLU A 113 0.96 -9.46 -11.38
N SER A 114 0.30 -9.71 -12.51
CA SER A 114 0.97 -9.94 -13.79
C SER A 114 1.63 -8.68 -14.37
N PHE A 115 1.18 -7.49 -13.95
CA PHE A 115 1.77 -6.20 -14.34
C PHE A 115 2.90 -5.76 -13.41
N ILE A 116 3.09 -6.41 -12.25
CA ILE A 116 4.19 -6.07 -11.35
C ILE A 116 5.52 -6.46 -12.04
N PRO A 117 6.45 -5.51 -12.25
CA PRO A 117 7.71 -5.80 -12.92
C PRO A 117 8.54 -6.82 -12.14
N LYS A 118 9.52 -7.42 -12.82
CA LYS A 118 10.50 -8.29 -12.16
C LYS A 118 11.33 -7.48 -11.15
N HIS A 119 11.78 -8.16 -10.09
CA HIS A 119 12.63 -7.60 -9.04
C HIS A 119 13.83 -6.85 -9.62
N ARG A 120 14.17 -5.68 -9.06
CA ARG A 120 15.18 -4.74 -9.57
C ARG A 120 14.82 -4.08 -10.91
N GLY A 121 13.52 -3.99 -11.18
CA GLY A 121 12.97 -3.32 -12.35
C GLY A 121 12.96 -1.78 -12.21
N PRO A 122 12.02 -1.09 -12.88
CA PRO A 122 11.89 0.37 -12.81
C PRO A 122 11.75 0.93 -11.38
N VAL A 123 11.23 0.12 -10.45
CA VAL A 123 10.99 0.46 -9.05
C VAL A 123 12.31 0.66 -8.27
N HIS A 124 13.41 0.02 -8.66
CA HIS A 124 14.72 0.19 -8.01
C HIS A 124 15.57 1.29 -8.66
N ARG A 125 14.94 2.34 -9.17
CA ARG A 125 15.62 3.50 -9.79
C ARG A 125 15.35 4.76 -8.99
N ILE A 126 16.32 5.68 -8.97
CA ILE A 126 16.16 7.01 -8.33
C ILE A 126 14.92 7.74 -8.85
N PHE A 127 14.59 7.56 -10.14
CA PHE A 127 13.37 8.11 -10.72
C PHE A 127 12.08 7.63 -10.01
N ALA A 128 12.03 6.37 -9.57
CA ALA A 128 10.89 5.84 -8.82
C ALA A 128 10.79 6.45 -7.41
N ALA A 129 11.93 6.70 -6.75
CA ALA A 129 11.98 7.44 -5.50
C ALA A 129 11.44 8.87 -5.67
N LEU A 130 11.85 9.56 -6.74
CA LEU A 130 11.34 10.90 -7.06
C LEU A 130 9.82 10.88 -7.31
N LEU A 131 9.33 9.92 -8.09
CA LEU A 131 7.90 9.76 -8.35
C LEU A 131 7.14 9.49 -7.05
N TYR A 132 7.66 8.65 -6.16
CA TYR A 132 7.09 8.40 -4.85
C TYR A 132 7.00 9.70 -4.02
N SER A 133 8.07 10.49 -3.98
CA SER A 133 8.09 11.78 -3.29
C SER A 133 7.02 12.74 -3.83
N ILE A 134 6.86 12.83 -5.16
CA ILE A 134 5.82 13.65 -5.79
C ILE A 134 4.42 13.19 -5.37
N ILE A 135 4.16 11.88 -5.38
CA ILE A 135 2.88 11.32 -4.95
C ILE A 135 2.61 11.67 -3.47
N VAL A 136 3.61 11.47 -2.59
CA VAL A 136 3.49 11.80 -1.17
C VAL A 136 3.24 13.29 -0.95
N PHE A 137 3.93 14.16 -1.71
CA PHE A 137 3.71 15.61 -1.66
C PHE A 137 2.27 15.97 -2.05
N SER A 138 1.80 15.44 -3.19
CA SER A 138 0.44 15.70 -3.67
C SER A 138 -0.62 15.22 -2.69
N LEU A 139 -0.43 14.04 -2.08
CA LEU A 139 -1.30 13.55 -1.01
C LEU A 139 -1.23 14.46 0.23
N GLY A 140 -0.04 14.91 0.60
CA GLY A 140 0.20 15.89 1.66
C GLY A 140 -0.68 17.14 1.50
N VAL A 141 -0.64 17.72 0.29
CA VAL A 141 -1.41 18.92 -0.07
C VAL A 141 -2.91 18.64 -0.08
N VAL A 142 -3.36 17.55 -0.71
CA VAL A 142 -4.80 17.20 -0.82
C VAL A 142 -5.43 16.95 0.55
N LEU A 143 -4.66 16.37 1.48
CA LEU A 143 -5.12 16.08 2.83
C LEU A 143 -4.93 17.26 3.80
N GLY A 144 -4.36 18.38 3.34
CA GLY A 144 -4.21 19.60 4.12
C GLY A 144 -3.11 19.54 5.19
N PHE A 145 -2.09 18.72 5.02
CA PHE A 145 -0.94 18.70 5.94
C PHE A 145 -0.04 19.92 5.72
N GLU A 146 0.19 20.71 6.76
CA GLU A 146 1.03 21.91 6.72
C GLU A 146 2.50 21.58 6.37
N GLY A 147 2.95 20.35 6.66
CA GLY A 147 4.30 19.86 6.38
C GLY A 147 4.46 19.07 5.08
N GLY A 148 3.60 19.21 4.08
CA GLY A 148 3.59 18.39 2.86
C GLY A 148 4.96 18.18 2.20
N GLY A 149 5.79 19.22 2.11
CA GLY A 149 7.16 19.13 1.56
C GLY A 149 8.11 18.27 2.41
N ILE A 150 8.01 18.36 3.74
CA ILE A 150 8.83 17.58 4.66
C ILE A 150 8.41 16.11 4.65
N ILE A 151 7.11 15.83 4.59
CA ILE A 151 6.57 14.47 4.43
C ILE A 151 7.12 13.82 3.15
N ALA A 152 7.10 14.56 2.03
CA ALA A 152 7.61 14.10 0.75
C ALA A 152 9.13 13.86 0.74
N LEU A 153 9.90 14.74 1.39
CA LEU A 153 11.34 14.61 1.54
C LEU A 153 11.70 13.36 2.34
N TRP A 154 11.03 13.12 3.45
CA TRP A 154 11.28 11.95 4.29
C TRP A 154 10.84 10.64 3.62
N GLY A 155 9.72 10.67 2.88
CA GLY A 155 9.34 9.56 2.00
C GLY A 155 10.42 9.26 0.94
N PHE A 156 10.99 10.30 0.33
CA PHE A 156 12.10 10.16 -0.62
C PHE A 156 13.35 9.54 0.01
N ILE A 157 13.75 10.01 1.21
CA ILE A 157 14.89 9.49 1.96
C ILE A 157 14.69 8.01 2.30
N GLY A 158 13.49 7.64 2.77
CA GLY A 158 13.13 6.25 3.03
C GLY A 158 13.29 5.38 1.79
N TYR A 159 12.77 5.83 0.65
CA TYR A 159 12.88 5.12 -0.62
C TYR A 159 14.33 5.01 -1.12
N LEU A 160 15.11 6.09 -1.04
CA LEU A 160 16.52 6.05 -1.41
C LEU A 160 17.30 5.08 -0.53
N SER A 161 17.01 5.01 0.76
CA SER A 161 17.68 4.08 1.67
C SER A 161 17.53 2.63 1.23
N HIS A 162 16.35 2.28 0.67
CA HIS A 162 16.12 0.98 0.07
C HIS A 162 17.05 0.75 -1.13
N ILE A 163 17.05 1.68 -2.10
CA ILE A 163 17.87 1.56 -3.31
C ILE A 163 19.36 1.43 -2.96
N PHE A 164 19.85 2.25 -2.02
CA PHE A 164 21.24 2.18 -1.58
C PHE A 164 21.58 0.86 -0.90
N LEU A 165 20.69 0.35 -0.04
CA LEU A 165 20.93 -0.93 0.63
C LEU A 165 21.02 -2.09 -0.37
N ASP A 166 20.15 -2.08 -1.38
CA ASP A 166 20.14 -3.07 -2.46
C ASP A 166 21.38 -3.02 -3.38
N ILE A 167 22.07 -1.88 -3.45
CA ILE A 167 23.36 -1.75 -4.15
C ILE A 167 24.50 -2.31 -3.29
N LEU A 168 24.40 -2.18 -1.96
CA LEU A 168 25.46 -2.58 -1.02
C LEU A 168 25.44 -4.08 -0.67
N ILE A 169 24.30 -4.76 -0.79
CA ILE A 169 24.08 -6.17 -0.38
C ILE A 169 23.76 -7.05 -1.59
#